data_AF-A0A3R9RKU7-F1
#
_entry.id   AF-A0A3R9RKU7-F1
#
_cell.length_a   1.000
_cell.length_b   1.000
_cell.length_c   1.000
_cell.angle_alpha   90.00
_cell.angle_beta   90.00
_cell.angle_gamma   90.00
#
_symmetry.space_group_name_H-M   'P 1'
#
loop_
_entity.id
_entity.type
_entity.pdbx_description
1 polymer ?
#
loop_
_entity_poly.entity_id
_entity_poly.type
_entity_poly.pdbx_seq_one_letter_code
_entity_poly.pdbx_strand_id
1 'polypeptide(L)'
;CEKAVELHGFLSRAQLDCNYHYYSEELKEAAAKCTKHDLGEKYGREVMKFGMKEFEERKKEDTQGHFCHKVLKEFPKYIKQ
;
A
#
# COMPACT_ATOMS: atom_id res chain seq x y z
N CYS A 1 14.80 0.38 0.30
CA CYS A 1 13.81 -0.39 -0.46
C CYS A 1 12.57 -0.72 0.38
N GLU A 2 12.71 -0.85 1.70
CA GLU A 2 11.64 -1.16 2.66
C GLU A 2 10.36 -0.31 2.49
N LYS A 3 10.49 1.01 2.33
CA LYS A 3 9.37 1.91 2.06
C LYS A 3 8.53 1.51 0.83
N ALA A 4 9.11 0.84 -0.17
CA ALA A 4 8.37 0.34 -1.32
C ALA A 4 7.50 -0.87 -0.95
N VAL A 5 7.98 -1.74 -0.06
CA VAL A 5 7.22 -2.90 0.46
C VAL A 5 6.10 -2.45 1.39
N GLU A 6 6.39 -1.47 2.24
CA GLU A 6 5.43 -0.82 3.11
C GLU A 6 4.32 -0.12 2.30
N LEU A 7 4.70 0.75 1.37
CA LEU A 7 3.76 1.43 0.49
C LEU A 7 2.96 0.43 -0.35
N HIS A 8 3.60 -0.65 -0.80
CA HIS A 8 2.92 -1.73 -1.51
C HIS A 8 1.86 -2.40 -0.64
N GLY A 9 2.14 -2.64 0.64
CA GLY A 9 1.16 -3.14 1.61
C GLY A 9 -0.01 -2.17 1.81
N PHE A 10 0.29 -0.89 2.06
CA PHE A 10 -0.71 0.16 2.23
C PHE A 10 -1.67 0.25 1.04
N LEU A 11 -1.13 0.37 -0.16
CA LEU A 11 -1.94 0.55 -1.38
C LEU A 11 -2.65 -0.73 -1.82
N SER A 12 -2.12 -1.91 -1.51
CA SER A 12 -2.84 -3.17 -1.72
C SER A 12 -4.08 -3.25 -0.83
N ARG A 13 -3.97 -2.83 0.44
CA ARG A 13 -5.13 -2.75 1.33
C ARG A 13 -6.13 -1.71 0.84
N ALA A 14 -5.64 -0.55 0.40
CA ALA A 14 -6.46 0.51 -0.18
C ALA A 14 -7.21 0.07 -1.43
N GLN A 15 -6.56 -0.67 -2.34
CA GLN A 15 -7.20 -1.19 -3.55
C GLN A 15 -8.42 -2.06 -3.22
N LEU A 16 -8.28 -2.96 -2.23
CA LEU A 16 -9.36 -3.85 -1.79
C LEU A 16 -10.49 -3.08 -1.10
N ASP A 17 -10.16 -2.19 -0.15
CA ASP A 17 -11.16 -1.50 0.67
C ASP A 17 -11.87 -0.36 -0.08
N CYS A 18 -11.21 0.27 -1.05
CA CYS A 18 -11.71 1.41 -1.80
C CYS A 18 -12.13 1.06 -3.24
N ASN A 19 -11.96 -0.20 -3.66
CA ASN A 19 -12.31 -0.71 -4.99
C ASN A 19 -11.66 0.06 -6.15
N TYR A 20 -10.34 0.30 -6.07
CA TYR A 20 -9.59 0.94 -7.15
C TYR A 20 -9.35 -0.04 -8.30
N HIS A 21 -9.63 0.37 -9.54
CA HIS A 21 -9.49 -0.48 -10.72
C HIS A 21 -8.05 -0.60 -11.22
N TYR A 22 -7.19 0.38 -10.93
CA TYR A 22 -5.78 0.34 -11.30
C TYR A 22 -4.89 0.33 -10.06
N TYR A 23 -3.84 -0.50 -10.11
CA TYR A 23 -2.74 -0.50 -9.15
C TYR A 23 -1.40 -0.70 -9.88
N SER A 24 -0.39 0.09 -9.52
CA SER A 24 0.89 0.17 -10.24
C SER A 24 1.69 -1.14 -10.16
N GLU A 25 1.94 -1.73 -11.33
CA GLU A 25 2.81 -2.90 -11.48
C GLU A 25 4.27 -2.59 -11.12
N GLU A 26 4.76 -1.39 -11.43
CA GLU A 26 6.12 -0.95 -11.09
C GLU A 26 6.36 -1.01 -9.57
N LEU A 27 5.38 -0.58 -8.78
CA LEU A 27 5.47 -0.66 -7.31
C LEU A 27 5.47 -2.12 -6.82
N LYS A 28 4.65 -3.00 -7.44
CA LYS A 28 4.63 -4.43 -7.11
C LYS A 28 5.98 -5.08 -7.38
N GLU A 29 6.58 -4.80 -8.54
CA GLU A 29 7.89 -5.33 -8.92
C GLU A 29 8.99 -4.81 -8.00
N ALA A 30 8.98 -3.52 -7.66
CA ALA A 30 9.94 -2.93 -6.74
C ALA A 30 9.85 -3.56 -5.33
N ALA A 31 8.64 -3.77 -4.83
CA ALA A 31 8.41 -4.44 -3.55
C ALA A 31 8.84 -5.92 -3.57
N ALA A 32 8.53 -6.65 -4.65
CA ALA A 32 8.93 -8.04 -4.81
C ALA A 32 10.46 -8.19 -4.88
N LYS A 33 11.14 -7.31 -5.62
CA LYS A 33 12.60 -7.29 -5.71
C LYS A 33 13.24 -7.01 -4.35
N CYS A 34 12.76 -5.99 -3.63
CA CYS A 34 13.24 -5.66 -2.28
C CYS A 34 13.06 -6.82 -1.29
N THR A 35 11.88 -7.45 -1.30
CA THR A 35 11.58 -8.58 -0.41
C THR A 35 12.50 -9.76 -0.69
N LYS A 36 12.73 -10.08 -1.96
CA LYS A 36 13.52 -11.24 -2.36
C LYS A 36 15.03 -11.05 -2.18
N HIS A 37 15.55 -9.85 -2.48
CA HIS A 37 16.99 -9.62 -2.59
C HIS A 37 17.61 -8.88 -1.40
N ASP A 38 16.84 -8.04 -0.69
CA ASP A 38 17.38 -7.15 0.34
C ASP A 38 16.89 -7.53 1.75
N LEU A 39 15.56 -7.65 1.92
CA LEU A 39 14.95 -7.84 3.25
C LEU A 39 14.83 -9.30 3.67
N GLY A 40 14.64 -10.19 2.69
CA GLY A 40 14.24 -11.57 2.91
C GLY A 40 12.74 -11.72 3.20
N GLU A 41 12.23 -12.90 2.86
CA GLU A 41 10.80 -13.26 2.89
C GLU A 41 10.10 -13.01 4.24
N LYS A 42 10.79 -13.28 5.36
CA LYS A 42 10.20 -13.15 6.69
C LYS A 42 9.98 -11.68 7.05
N TYR A 43 11.04 -10.87 6.93
CA TYR A 43 10.98 -9.45 7.29
C TYR A 43 10.14 -8.65 6.29
N GLY A 44 10.27 -8.92 4.99
CA GLY A 44 9.44 -8.28 3.96
C GLY A 44 7.94 -8.48 4.18
N ARG A 45 7.51 -9.66 4.67
CA ARG A 45 6.11 -9.89 5.06
C ARG A 45 5.67 -9.03 6.24
N GLU A 46 6.54 -8.79 7.22
CA GLU A 46 6.21 -7.93 8.37
C GLU A 46 6.08 -6.47 7.94
N VAL A 47 6.98 -5.98 7.09
CA VAL A 47 6.93 -4.63 6.51
C VAL A 47 5.65 -4.45 5.66
N MET A 48 5.30 -5.45 4.85
CA MET A 48 4.06 -5.37 4.06
C MET A 48 2.82 -5.33 4.96
N LYS A 49 2.76 -6.16 6.01
CA LYS A 49 1.68 -6.13 7.00
C LYS A 49 1.62 -4.79 7.74
N PHE A 50 2.78 -4.20 8.05
CA PHE A 50 2.86 -2.89 8.68
C PHE A 50 2.18 -1.83 7.81
N GLY A 51 2.50 -1.77 6.51
CA GLY A 51 1.84 -0.85 5.58
C GLY A 51 0.32 -1.07 5.47
N MET A 52 -0.13 -2.34 5.46
CA MET A 52 -1.56 -2.66 5.48
C MET A 52 -2.24 -2.15 6.76
N LYS A 53 -1.58 -2.27 7.92
CA LYS A 53 -2.09 -1.80 9.22
C LYS A 53 -2.17 -0.29 9.26
N GLU A 54 -1.17 0.42 8.73
CA GLU A 54 -1.20 1.88 8.64
C GLU A 54 -2.43 2.38 7.86
N PHE A 55 -2.79 1.72 6.74
CA PHE A 55 -4.02 2.03 6.03
C PHE A 55 -5.26 1.90 6.92
N GLU A 56 -5.37 0.80 7.67
CA GLU A 56 -6.51 0.57 8.55
C GLU A 56 -6.58 1.57 9.70
N GLU A 57 -5.43 1.97 10.26
CA GLU A 57 -5.35 2.97 11.33
C GLU A 57 -5.75 4.35 10.80
N ARG A 58 -5.16 4.79 9.68
CA ARG A 58 -5.53 6.06 9.03
C ARG A 58 -6.99 6.10 8.58
N LYS A 59 -7.56 4.97 8.14
CA LYS A 59 -8.98 4.85 7.80
C LYS A 59 -9.88 5.03 9.04
N LYS A 60 -9.50 4.46 10.18
CA LYS A 60 -10.27 4.60 11.44
C LYS A 60 -10.29 6.04 11.94
N GLU A 61 -9.20 6.78 11.71
CA GLU A 61 -9.11 8.20 12.05
C GLU A 61 -9.95 9.11 11.13
N ASP A 62 -10.28 8.64 9.92
CA ASP A 62 -11.12 9.40 8.99
C ASP A 62 -12.61 9.29 9.33
N THR A 63 -13.04 10.17 10.22
CA THR A 63 -14.45 10.27 10.66
C THR A 63 -15.42 10.79 9.59
N GLN A 64 -14.89 11.34 8.49
CA GLN A 64 -15.69 11.96 7.42
C GLN A 64 -16.00 11.00 6.26
N GLY A 65 -15.42 9.79 6.23
CA GLY A 65 -15.67 8.80 5.17
C GLY A 65 -15.09 9.18 3.80
N HIS A 66 -14.15 10.13 3.76
CA HIS A 66 -13.49 10.60 2.53
C HIS A 66 -12.11 9.97 2.32
N PHE A 67 -11.72 9.02 3.16
CA PHE A 67 -10.37 8.46 3.17
C PHE A 67 -9.94 7.91 1.82
N CYS A 68 -10.80 7.16 1.14
CA CYS A 68 -10.48 6.64 -0.18
C CYS A 68 -10.18 7.77 -1.19
N HIS A 69 -11.01 8.82 -1.22
CA HIS A 69 -10.74 9.96 -2.10
C HIS A 69 -9.42 10.67 -1.75
N LYS A 70 -9.06 10.75 -0.47
CA LYS A 70 -7.77 11.29 -0.02
C LYS A 70 -6.61 10.43 -0.51
N VAL A 71 -6.70 9.12 -0.34
CA VAL A 71 -5.68 8.15 -0.78
C VAL A 71 -5.49 8.21 -2.30
N LEU A 72 -6.57 8.29 -3.08
CA LEU A 72 -6.51 8.47 -4.54
C LEU A 72 -5.76 9.75 -4.95
N LYS A 73 -5.98 10.85 -4.23
CA LYS A 73 -5.28 12.13 -4.46
C LYS A 73 -3.82 12.13 -4.02
N GLU A 74 -3.50 11.40 -2.97
CA GLU A 74 -2.14 11.31 -2.42
C GLU A 74 -1.25 10.41 -3.28
N PHE A 75 -1.83 9.37 -3.90
CA PHE A 75 -1.09 8.37 -4.69
C PHE A 75 -1.58 8.21 -6.14
N PRO A 76 -1.74 9.31 -6.91
CA PRO A 76 -2.37 9.28 -8.24
C PRO A 76 -1.56 8.52 -9.30
N LYS A 77 -0.27 8.30 -9.04
CA LYS A 77 0.63 7.51 -9.89
C LYS A 77 0.48 6.02 -9.67
N TYR A 78 0.03 5.61 -8.49
CA TYR A 78 0.02 4.21 -8.08
C TYR A 78 -1.36 3.58 -8.13
N ILE A 79 -2.43 4.35 -7.94
CA ILE A 79 -3.80 3.86 -7.92
C ILE A 79 -4.70 4.77 -8.73
N LYS A 80 -5.71 4.20 -9.38
CA LYS A 80 -6.78 4.94 -10.05
C LYS A 80 -8.13 4.29 -9.79
N GLN A 81 -9.16 5.13 -9.68
CA GLN A 81 -10.54 4.66 -9.75
C GLN A 81 -10.82 4.15 -11.15
#